data_AF-A0A6B1CW02-F1
#
_entry.id   AF-A0A6B1CW02-F1
#
_cell.length_a   1.000
_cell.length_b   1.000
_cell.length_c   1.000
_cell.angle_alpha   90.00
_cell.angle_beta   90.00
_cell.angle_gamma   90.00
#
_symmetry.space_group_name_H-M   'P 1'
#
loop_
_entity.id
_entity.type
_entity.pdbx_description
1 polymer ?
#
loop_
_entity_poly.entity_id
_entity_poly.type
_entity_poly.pdbx_seq_one_letter_code
_entity_poly.pdbx_strand_id
1 'polypeptide(L)'
;MKTVSLQITYRKGKPFAAYIYLAHQHSQKSVRTEAATEDLLIDYAQDGTPLGIEVVSPGMVSIDEIQRVFDRLGLGRLEPAELEPLKAA
;
A
#
# COMPACT_ATOMS: atom_id res chain seq x y z
N MET A 1 17.79 -4.27 -3.65
CA MET A 1 17.18 -2.92 -3.72
C MET A 1 15.72 -3.09 -3.37
N LYS A 2 15.18 -2.36 -2.39
CA LYS A 2 13.75 -2.43 -2.08
C LYS A 2 13.00 -1.85 -3.27
N THR A 3 12.16 -2.66 -3.89
CA THR A 3 11.40 -2.28 -5.08
C THR A 3 9.93 -2.21 -4.69
N VAL A 4 9.62 -1.22 -3.88
CA VAL A 4 8.24 -0.84 -3.58
C VAL A 4 7.83 0.20 -4.60
N SER A 5 6.61 0.08 -5.14
CA SER A 5 6.05 1.09 -6.04
C SER A 5 4.69 1.54 -5.57
N LEU A 6 4.43 2.84 -5.72
CA LEU A 6 3.16 3.46 -5.39
C LEU A 6 2.40 3.78 -6.68
N GLN A 7 1.19 3.26 -6.79
CA GLN A 7 0.24 3.61 -7.85
C GLN A 7 -0.92 4.38 -7.24
N ILE A 8 -1.30 5.51 -7.83
CA ILE A 8 -2.47 6.30 -7.41
C ILE A 8 -3.46 6.35 -8.55
N THR A 9 -4.73 6.03 -8.24
CA THR A 9 -5.84 6.11 -9.18
C THR A 9 -6.62 7.40 -8.94
N TYR A 10 -6.79 8.20 -9.99
CA TYR A 10 -7.55 9.44 -9.93
C TYR A 10 -8.94 9.30 -10.55
N ARG A 11 -9.94 9.92 -9.92
CA ARG A 11 -11.30 10.07 -10.45
C ARG A 11 -11.69 11.54 -10.41
N LYS A 12 -11.96 12.13 -11.58
CA LYS A 12 -12.29 13.56 -11.73
C LYS A 12 -11.21 14.50 -11.14
N GLY A 13 -9.93 14.15 -11.34
CA GLY A 13 -8.80 14.96 -10.87
C GLY A 13 -8.53 14.88 -9.37
N LYS A 14 -9.22 13.99 -8.64
CA LYS A 14 -8.97 13.71 -7.22
C LYS A 14 -8.51 12.27 -7.02
N PRO A 15 -7.75 11.97 -5.98
CA PRO A 15 -7.33 10.61 -5.66
C PRO A 15 -8.55 9.85 -5.22
N PHE A 16 -8.69 8.66 -5.76
CA PHE A 16 -9.80 7.78 -5.45
C PHE A 16 -9.34 6.55 -4.69
N ALA A 17 -8.18 6.01 -5.05
CA ALA A 17 -7.54 4.88 -4.38
C ALA A 17 -6.03 4.92 -4.65
N ALA A 18 -5.25 4.21 -3.84
CA ALA A 18 -3.86 3.94 -4.15
C ALA A 18 -3.47 2.50 -3.82
N TYR A 19 -2.37 2.04 -4.38
CA TYR A 19 -1.84 0.71 -4.15
C TYR A 19 -0.32 0.79 -3.99
N ILE A 20 0.19 0.18 -2.93
CA ILE A 20 1.62 0.04 -2.66
C ILE A 20 2.00 -1.40 -2.95
N TYR A 21 2.75 -1.64 -4.02
CA TYR A 21 3.24 -2.97 -4.38
C TYR A 21 4.48 -3.31 -3.55
N LEU A 22 4.44 -4.44 -2.82
CA LEU A 22 5.52 -4.85 -1.91
C LEU A 22 6.50 -5.83 -2.55
N ALA A 23 6.09 -6.55 -3.59
CA ALA A 23 6.91 -7.48 -4.35
C ALA A 23 6.71 -7.29 -5.86
N HIS A 24 7.79 -7.46 -6.64
CA HIS A 24 7.75 -7.39 -8.11
C HIS A 24 7.15 -8.61 -8.81
N GLN A 25 6.66 -9.62 -8.08
CA GLN A 25 6.21 -10.85 -8.72
C GLN A 25 4.82 -10.68 -9.34
N HIS A 26 4.81 -10.18 -10.57
CA HIS A 26 3.66 -10.02 -11.47
C HIS A 26 2.80 -11.28 -11.67
N SER A 27 3.24 -12.46 -11.21
CA SER A 27 2.51 -13.74 -11.35
C SER A 27 1.73 -14.17 -10.11
N GLN A 28 1.98 -13.58 -8.93
CA GLN A 28 1.24 -13.94 -7.73
C GLN A 28 -0.12 -13.23 -7.71
N LYS A 29 -1.19 -13.99 -7.42
CA LYS A 29 -2.54 -13.45 -7.26
C LYS A 29 -2.88 -13.31 -5.79
N SER A 30 -3.53 -12.21 -5.43
CA SER A 30 -4.17 -12.09 -4.12
C SER A 30 -5.27 -13.15 -4.02
N VAL A 31 -5.24 -13.94 -2.95
CA VAL A 31 -6.30 -14.91 -2.61
C VAL A 31 -6.97 -14.59 -1.27
N ARG A 32 -6.41 -13.62 -0.53
CA ARG A 32 -6.89 -13.17 0.76
C ARG A 32 -6.54 -11.71 0.94
N THR A 33 -7.50 -10.92 1.38
CA THR A 33 -7.32 -9.52 1.75
C THR A 33 -7.70 -9.36 3.22
N GLU A 34 -6.90 -8.64 3.99
CA GLU A 34 -7.17 -8.37 5.41
C GLU A 34 -7.11 -6.87 5.68
N ALA A 35 -8.05 -6.37 6.48
CA ALA A 35 -8.01 -4.99 6.97
C ALA A 35 -6.85 -4.82 7.96
N ALA A 36 -5.97 -3.87 7.67
CA ALA A 36 -4.95 -3.42 8.62
C ALA A 36 -5.47 -2.26 9.48
N THR A 37 -6.20 -1.35 8.84
CA THR A 37 -6.95 -0.23 9.42
C THR A 37 -8.25 -0.05 8.64
N GLU A 38 -9.02 1.01 8.93
CA GLU A 38 -10.20 1.37 8.15
C GLU A 38 -9.85 1.76 6.70
N ASP A 39 -8.69 2.38 6.49
CA ASP A 39 -8.25 2.92 5.20
C ASP A 39 -7.17 2.07 4.50
N LEU A 40 -6.66 1.03 5.15
CA LEU A 40 -5.59 0.17 4.64
C LEU A 40 -5.99 -1.30 4.64
N LEU A 41 -5.90 -1.91 3.46
CA LEU A 41 -6.05 -3.36 3.28
C LEU A 41 -4.73 -3.97 2.84
N ILE A 42 -4.47 -5.22 3.22
CA ILE A 42 -3.28 -5.96 2.81
C ILE A 42 -3.73 -7.16 1.98
N ASP A 43 -3.17 -7.26 0.79
CA ASP A 43 -3.33 -8.42 -0.07
C ASP A 43 -2.26 -9.46 0.21
N TYR A 44 -2.68 -10.71 0.30
CA TYR A 44 -1.79 -11.85 0.52
C TYR A 44 -1.91 -12.88 -0.59
N ALA A 45 -0.77 -13.45 -0.95
CA ALA A 45 -0.68 -14.67 -1.73
C ALA A 45 -1.14 -15.89 -0.92
N GLN A 46 -1.29 -17.02 -1.60
CA GLN A 46 -1.74 -18.27 -1.00
C GLN A 46 -0.80 -18.79 0.10
N ASP A 47 0.50 -18.48 0.02
CA ASP A 47 1.50 -18.85 1.02
C ASP A 47 1.60 -17.85 2.19
N GLY A 48 0.76 -16.81 2.20
CA GLY A 48 0.78 -15.77 3.22
C GLY A 48 1.78 -14.64 2.97
N THR A 49 2.48 -14.63 1.83
CA THR A 49 3.34 -13.51 1.44
C THR A 49 2.49 -12.25 1.20
N PRO A 50 2.80 -11.09 1.82
CA PRO A 50 2.12 -9.84 1.51
C PRO A 50 2.52 -9.35 0.11
N LEU A 51 1.53 -9.14 -0.75
CA LEU A 51 1.72 -8.70 -2.14
C LEU A 51 1.68 -7.18 -2.27
N GLY A 52 0.77 -6.55 -1.53
CA GLY A 52 0.55 -5.13 -1.61
C GLY A 52 -0.36 -4.59 -0.52
N ILE A 53 -0.40 -3.28 -0.43
CA ILE A 53 -1.27 -2.54 0.48
C ILE A 53 -2.19 -1.66 -0.36
N GLU A 54 -3.49 -1.91 -0.26
CA GLU A 54 -4.51 -1.03 -0.85
C GLU A 54 -4.81 0.11 0.13
N VAL A 55 -4.84 1.33 -0.42
CA VAL A 55 -5.23 2.55 0.26
C VAL A 55 -6.60 2.95 -0.28
N VAL A 56 -7.64 2.73 0.53
CA VAL A 56 -9.04 2.94 0.14
C VAL A 56 -9.38 4.43 0.10
N SER A 57 -8.81 5.20 1.03
CA SER A 57 -9.05 6.64 1.15
C SER A 57 -7.73 7.43 1.21
N PRO A 58 -7.07 7.72 0.06
CA PRO A 58 -5.77 8.37 0.05
C PRO A 58 -5.72 9.72 0.81
N GLY A 59 -6.84 10.46 0.81
CA GLY A 59 -6.93 11.73 1.53
C GLY A 59 -7.18 11.64 3.05
N MET A 60 -7.44 10.44 3.59
CA MET A 60 -7.69 10.22 5.01
C MET A 60 -6.52 9.52 5.71
N VAL A 61 -5.80 8.65 4.98
CA VAL A 61 -4.71 7.88 5.55
C VAL A 61 -3.50 8.75 5.88
N SER A 62 -2.91 8.53 7.05
CA SER A 62 -1.63 9.15 7.41
C SER A 62 -0.43 8.32 6.95
N ILE A 63 0.70 8.99 6.67
CA ILE A 63 1.98 8.29 6.40
C ILE A 63 2.37 7.39 7.58
N ASP A 64 2.12 7.81 8.82
CA ASP A 64 2.46 7.04 10.02
C ASP A 64 1.64 5.75 10.13
N GLU A 65 0.39 5.74 9.64
CA GLU A 65 -0.41 4.52 9.57
C GLU A 65 0.16 3.55 8.54
N ILE A 66 0.56 4.05 7.37
CA ILE A 66 1.24 3.22 6.35
C ILE A 66 2.55 2.65 6.91
N GLN A 67 3.38 3.48 7.55
CA GLN A 67 4.64 3.00 8.14
C GLN A 67 4.41 1.96 9.25
N ARG A 68 3.36 2.10 10.07
CA ARG A 68 3.00 1.08 11.07
C ARG A 68 2.59 -0.25 10.42
N VAL A 69 1.94 -0.23 9.26
CA VAL A 69 1.67 -1.45 8.49
C VAL A 69 2.96 -2.09 7.98
N PHE A 70 3.92 -1.30 7.49
CA PHE A 70 5.24 -1.80 7.10
C PHE A 70 5.96 -2.47 8.28
N ASP A 71 6.00 -1.82 9.44
CA ASP A 71 6.59 -2.38 10.66
C ASP A 71 5.91 -3.70 11.06
N ARG A 72 4.57 -3.76 11.00
CA ARG A 72 3.79 -4.97 11.31
C ARG A 72 4.12 -6.14 10.38
N LEU A 73 4.39 -5.85 9.11
CA LEU A 73 4.77 -6.84 8.11
C LEU A 73 6.26 -7.22 8.18
N GLY A 74 7.03 -6.67 9.12
CA GLY A 74 8.47 -6.88 9.21
C GLY A 74 9.24 -6.25 8.04
N LEU A 75 8.62 -5.33 7.31
CA LEU A 75 9.23 -4.61 6.20
C LEU A 75 9.93 -3.38 6.74
N GLY A 76 11.10 -3.07 6.19
CA GLY A 76 11.74 -1.80 6.53
C GLY A 76 10.93 -0.64 5.97
N ARG A 77 10.76 0.42 6.76
CA ARG A 77 10.06 1.65 6.39
C ARG A 77 10.53 2.22 5.05
N LEU A 78 9.59 2.91 4.39
CA LEU A 78 9.84 3.70 3.19
C LEU A 78 10.39 5.08 3.57
N GLU A 79 11.14 5.67 2.65
CA GLU A 79 11.48 7.08 2.77
C GLU A 79 10.19 7.91 2.66
N PRO A 80 10.00 8.96 3.49
CA PRO A 80 8.78 9.76 3.44
C PRO A 80 8.46 10.30 2.04
N ALA A 81 9.49 10.63 1.26
CA ALA A 81 9.38 11.11 -0.12
C ALA A 81 8.72 10.09 -1.08
N GLU A 82 8.82 8.78 -0.81
CA GLU A 82 8.15 7.74 -1.61
C GLU A 82 6.63 7.73 -1.40
N LEU A 83 6.16 8.29 -0.27
CA LEU A 83 4.75 8.40 0.10
C LEU A 83 4.19 9.81 -0.08
N GLU A 84 5.04 10.81 -0.34
CA GLU A 84 4.59 12.19 -0.63
C GLU A 84 3.56 12.31 -1.75
N PRO A 85 3.60 11.49 -2.83
CA PRO A 85 2.55 11.53 -3.84
C PRO A 85 1.15 11.27 -3.30
N LEU A 86 0.98 10.59 -2.15
CA LEU A 86 -0.33 10.43 -1.48
C LEU A 86 -0.83 11.74 -0.85
N LYS A 87 0.07 12.66 -0.48
CA LYS A 87 -0.28 13.97 0.12
C LYS A 87 -0.58 15.04 -0.92
N ALA A 88 0.06 14.95 -2.08
CA ALA A 88 -0.21 15.84 -3.22
C ALA A 88 -1.50 15.45 -3.97
N ALA A 89 -2.05 14.30 -3.62
CA ALA A 89 -3.24 13.71 -4.18
C ALA A 89 -4.48 14.48 -3.70
#